data_AF-A0A3B3HPI1-F1
#
_entry.id   AF-A0A3B3HPI1-F1
#
_cell.length_a   1.000
_cell.length_b   1.000
_cell.length_c   1.000
_cell.angle_alpha   90.00
_cell.angle_beta   90.00
_cell.angle_gamma   90.00
#
_symmetry.space_group_name_H-M   'P 1'
#
loop_
_entity.id
_entity.type
_entity.pdbx_description
1 polymer ?
#
loop_
_entity_poly.entity_id
_entity_poly.type
_entity_poly.pdbx_seq_one_letter_code
_entity_poly.pdbx_strand_id
1 'polypeptide(L)'
;MKLLTLSLLLCAVLSLASAHCFFMHVEPDATHCLDSADGSWHAVGSSWMSNCINCTCFSCCSTYSIPQVFPEDCESVFNTTACEYVVRRKDDPSVLCPVTAAVGK
;
A
#
# COMPACT_ATOMS: atom_id res chain seq x y z
N MET A 1 7.67 15.18 25.22
CA MET A 1 8.19 13.87 24.78
C MET A 1 7.13 12.78 24.63
N LYS A 2 6.11 12.69 25.52
CA LYS A 2 5.03 11.69 25.40
C LYS A 2 4.14 11.84 24.15
N LEU A 3 3.88 13.08 23.69
CA LEU A 3 3.11 13.34 22.46
C LEU A 3 3.88 12.99 21.18
N LEU A 4 5.18 13.28 21.15
CA LEU A 4 6.05 12.98 20.00
C LEU A 4 6.23 11.47 19.81
N THR A 5 6.39 10.73 20.91
CA THR A 5 6.47 9.26 20.89
C THR A 5 5.15 8.64 20.44
N LEU A 6 4.01 9.12 20.94
CA LEU A 6 2.69 8.67 20.50
C LEU A 6 2.44 8.94 19.01
N SER A 7 2.83 10.11 18.50
CA SER A 7 2.71 10.46 17.08
C SER A 7 3.58 9.59 16.18
N LEU A 8 4.82 9.28 16.59
CA LEU A 8 5.71 8.38 15.84
C LEU A 8 5.16 6.95 15.80
N LEU A 9 4.63 6.47 16.92
CA LEU A 9 3.96 5.17 17.02
C LEU A 9 2.74 5.09 16.10
N LEU A 10 1.92 6.14 16.04
CA LEU A 10 0.75 6.17 15.14
C LEU A 10 1.16 6.12 13.67
N CYS A 11 2.17 6.89 13.27
CA CYS A 11 2.71 6.87 11.90
C CYS A 11 3.32 5.51 11.53
N ALA A 12 4.00 4.85 12.47
CA ALA A 12 4.55 3.51 12.26
C ALA A 12 3.46 2.44 12.10
N VAL A 13 2.38 2.51 12.88
CA VAL A 13 1.24 1.58 12.75
C VAL A 13 0.48 1.80 11.45
N LEU A 14 0.28 3.05 11.04
CA LEU A 14 -0.35 3.40 9.76
C LEU A 14 0.47 2.92 8.55
N SER A 15 1.81 2.94 8.66
CA SER A 15 2.70 2.47 7.58
C SER A 15 2.81 0.94 7.51
N LEU A 16 2.63 0.21 8.62
CA LEU A 16 2.61 -1.26 8.62
C LEU A 16 1.37 -1.88 7.97
N ALA A 17 0.28 -1.13 7.80
CA ALA A 17 -0.95 -1.62 7.18
C ALA A 17 -0.88 -1.78 5.64
N SER A 18 0.28 -1.51 5.02
CA SER A 18 0.42 -1.31 3.57
C SER A 18 0.45 -2.58 2.71
N ALA A 19 0.41 -3.79 3.29
CA ALA A 19 0.24 -5.05 2.54
C ALA A 19 -1.18 -5.64 2.65
N HIS A 20 -2.17 -4.85 3.09
CA HIS A 20 -3.46 -5.37 3.50
C HIS A 20 -4.60 -4.99 2.56
N CYS A 21 -5.52 -5.93 2.39
CA CYS A 21 -6.88 -5.63 1.98
C CYS A 21 -7.67 -5.07 3.17
N PHE A 22 -8.59 -4.15 2.89
CA PHE A 22 -9.62 -3.73 3.84
C PHE A 22 -11.00 -3.81 3.20
N PHE A 23 -12.01 -4.06 4.03
CA PHE A 23 -13.41 -4.07 3.61
C PHE A 23 -14.06 -2.74 3.95
N MET A 24 -14.94 -2.30 3.06
CA MET A 24 -15.72 -1.09 3.21
C MET A 24 -17.19 -1.44 3.41
N HIS A 25 -17.86 -0.67 4.26
CA HIS A 25 -19.31 -0.79 4.42
C HIS A 25 -20.01 -0.02 3.31
N VAL A 26 -20.96 -0.67 2.65
CA VAL A 26 -21.79 -0.09 1.61
C VAL A 26 -23.23 -0.41 1.96
N GLU A 27 -24.09 0.62 1.93
CA GLU A 27 -25.53 0.43 2.14
C GLU A 27 -26.11 -0.52 1.08
N PRO A 28 -27.03 -1.43 1.44
CA PRO A 28 -27.56 -2.44 0.52
C PRO A 28 -28.14 -1.88 -0.80
N ASP A 29 -28.73 -0.68 -0.75
CA ASP A 29 -29.36 -0.02 -1.89
C ASP A 29 -28.46 1.04 -2.57
N ALA A 30 -27.18 1.11 -2.19
CA ALA A 30 -26.25 2.05 -2.81
C ALA A 30 -26.01 1.67 -4.28
N THR A 31 -26.04 2.67 -5.16
CA THR A 31 -25.65 2.51 -6.57
C THR A 31 -24.20 2.93 -6.81
N HIS A 32 -23.64 3.75 -5.92
CA HIS A 32 -22.29 4.26 -5.97
C HIS A 32 -21.66 4.32 -4.58
N CYS A 33 -20.34 4.29 -4.55
CA CYS A 33 -19.54 4.54 -3.36
C CYS A 33 -18.54 5.67 -3.64
N LEU A 34 -18.16 6.38 -2.58
CA LEU A 34 -17.16 7.44 -2.64
C LEU A 34 -15.78 6.86 -2.30
N ASP A 35 -14.81 7.04 -3.18
CA ASP A 35 -13.41 6.82 -2.84
C ASP A 35 -12.95 7.97 -1.93
N SER A 36 -12.65 7.64 -0.67
CA SER A 36 -12.18 8.62 0.32
C SER A 36 -10.80 9.22 0.01
N ALA A 37 -10.01 8.58 -0.86
CA ALA A 37 -8.65 9.02 -1.15
C ALA A 37 -8.59 10.21 -2.11
N ASP A 38 -9.47 10.23 -3.12
CA ASP A 38 -9.51 11.30 -4.14
C ASP A 38 -10.89 11.96 -4.29
N GLY A 39 -11.92 11.47 -3.59
CA GLY A 39 -13.27 12.01 -3.60
C GLY A 39 -14.10 11.65 -4.84
N SER A 40 -13.65 10.68 -5.64
CA SER A 40 -14.36 10.24 -6.83
C SER A 40 -15.48 9.23 -6.51
N TRP A 41 -16.55 9.26 -7.30
CA TRP A 41 -17.68 8.35 -7.16
C TRP A 41 -17.56 7.19 -8.13
N HIS A 42 -17.73 5.97 -7.64
CA HIS A 42 -17.65 4.74 -8.42
C HIS A 42 -18.94 3.95 -8.32
N ALA A 43 -19.41 3.42 -9.46
CA ALA A 43 -20.60 2.58 -9.48
C ALA A 43 -20.36 1.25 -8.74
N VAL A 44 -21.36 0.76 -8.03
CA VAL A 44 -21.32 -0.58 -7.42
C VAL A 44 -21.13 -1.62 -8.52
N GLY A 45 -20.20 -2.55 -8.29
CA GLY A 45 -19.77 -3.56 -9.27
C GLY A 45 -18.62 -3.12 -10.18
N SER A 46 -18.20 -1.86 -10.15
CA SER A 46 -16.96 -1.41 -10.82
C SER A 46 -15.72 -1.73 -10.00
N SER A 47 -14.56 -1.69 -10.67
CA SER A 47 -13.25 -1.72 -10.02
C SER A 47 -12.40 -0.55 -10.51
N TRP A 48 -11.56 -0.01 -9.66
CA TRP A 48 -10.70 1.13 -10.00
C TRP A 48 -9.36 1.04 -9.26
N MET A 49 -8.38 1.76 -9.79
CA MET A 49 -7.08 1.93 -9.14
C MET A 49 -7.07 3.29 -8.45
N SER A 50 -6.74 3.30 -7.16
CA SER A 50 -6.56 4.50 -6.36
C SER A 50 -5.26 4.34 -5.59
N ASN A 51 -4.27 5.23 -5.73
CA ASN A 51 -3.03 5.19 -4.94
C ASN A 51 -2.37 3.79 -4.78
N CYS A 52 -2.19 3.05 -5.88
CA CYS A 52 -1.61 1.69 -5.90
C CYS A 52 -2.41 0.61 -5.15
N ILE A 53 -3.66 0.88 -4.78
CA ILE A 53 -4.63 -0.09 -4.29
C ILE A 53 -5.73 -0.29 -5.34
N ASN A 54 -6.07 -1.55 -5.59
CA ASN A 54 -7.20 -1.91 -6.45
C ASN A 54 -8.45 -2.03 -5.59
N CYS A 55 -9.47 -1.27 -5.94
CA CYS A 55 -10.67 -1.09 -5.16
C CYS A 55 -11.92 -1.55 -5.92
N THR A 56 -12.88 -2.01 -5.13
CA THR A 56 -14.30 -2.07 -5.45
C THR A 56 -15.05 -1.29 -4.36
N CYS A 57 -16.37 -1.13 -4.49
CA CYS A 57 -17.13 -0.54 -3.39
C CYS A 57 -17.06 -1.35 -2.08
N PHE A 58 -16.73 -2.64 -2.12
CA PHE A 58 -16.75 -3.51 -0.96
C PHE A 58 -15.39 -3.72 -0.31
N SER A 59 -14.31 -3.53 -1.07
CA SER A 59 -12.95 -3.77 -0.57
C SER A 59 -11.91 -3.10 -1.43
N CYS A 60 -10.77 -2.79 -0.82
CA CYS A 60 -9.56 -2.38 -1.53
C CYS A 60 -8.37 -3.22 -1.06
N CYS A 61 -7.44 -3.48 -1.98
CA CYS A 61 -6.23 -4.26 -1.71
C CYS A 61 -5.02 -3.60 -2.37
N SER A 62 -3.87 -3.61 -1.67
CA SER A 62 -2.59 -3.26 -2.28
C SER A 62 -2.30 -4.13 -3.49
N THR A 63 -1.80 -3.49 -4.56
CA THR A 63 -1.40 -4.19 -5.80
C THR A 63 0.07 -4.58 -5.83
N TYR A 64 0.80 -4.22 -4.77
CA TYR A 64 2.22 -4.47 -4.59
C TYR A 64 2.49 -5.46 -3.46
N SER A 65 3.60 -6.17 -3.58
CA SER A 65 4.17 -6.96 -2.48
C SER A 65 5.22 -6.13 -1.73
N ILE A 66 5.32 -6.32 -0.42
CA ILE A 66 6.34 -5.72 0.44
C ILE A 66 7.48 -6.73 0.62
N PRO A 67 8.71 -6.44 0.15
CA PRO A 67 9.89 -7.27 0.38
C PRO A 67 10.18 -7.44 1.87
N GLN A 68 10.44 -8.67 2.30
CA GLN A 68 10.73 -9.00 3.70
C GLN A 68 12.16 -9.51 3.90
N VAL A 69 12.69 -10.26 2.92
CA VAL A 69 14.03 -10.86 3.03
C VAL A 69 14.84 -10.53 1.78
N PHE A 70 15.88 -9.71 2.00
CA PHE A 70 16.86 -9.25 1.01
C PHE A 70 18.19 -8.91 1.74
N PRO A 71 19.33 -8.80 1.03
CA PRO A 71 20.63 -8.53 1.65
C PRO A 71 20.67 -7.24 2.48
N GLU A 72 21.43 -7.22 3.57
CA GLU A 72 21.51 -6.07 4.49
C GLU A 72 22.13 -4.81 3.85
N ASP A 73 23.01 -4.97 2.84
CA ASP A 73 23.60 -3.86 2.10
C ASP A 73 22.64 -3.22 1.09
N CYS A 74 21.39 -3.69 1.05
CA CYS A 74 20.33 -3.17 0.20
C CYS A 74 19.24 -2.42 0.98
N GLU A 75 18.50 -1.58 0.26
CA GLU A 75 17.31 -0.87 0.73
C GLU A 75 16.11 -1.18 -0.18
N SER A 76 14.91 -1.19 0.40
CA SER A 76 13.65 -1.28 -0.34
C SER A 76 13.02 0.10 -0.47
N VAL A 77 12.81 0.58 -1.70
CA VAL A 77 12.23 1.89 -1.99
C VAL A 77 10.94 1.71 -2.78
N PHE A 78 9.85 2.34 -2.33
CA PHE A 78 8.57 2.27 -3.03
C PHE A 78 8.56 3.21 -4.24
N ASN A 79 8.28 2.66 -5.43
CA ASN A 79 8.03 3.39 -6.65
C ASN A 79 6.52 3.59 -6.82
N THR A 80 6.05 4.80 -6.54
CA THR A 80 4.63 5.16 -6.60
C THR A 80 4.06 5.14 -8.02
N THR A 81 4.89 5.36 -9.04
CA THR A 81 4.46 5.34 -10.44
C THR A 81 4.23 3.92 -10.93
N ALA A 82 5.13 3.00 -10.56
CA ALA A 82 5.03 1.59 -10.93
C ALA A 82 4.22 0.75 -9.94
N CYS A 83 3.86 1.32 -8.78
CA CYS A 83 3.19 0.63 -7.68
C CYS A 83 3.95 -0.64 -7.28
N GLU A 84 5.23 -0.52 -6.97
CA GLU A 84 6.07 -1.65 -6.56
C GLU A 84 7.23 -1.20 -5.65
N TYR A 85 7.76 -2.12 -4.85
CA TYR A 85 9.02 -1.90 -4.15
C TYR A 85 10.21 -2.34 -5.01
N VAL A 86 11.17 -1.44 -5.18
CA VAL A 86 12.46 -1.73 -5.81
C VAL A 86 13.49 -1.93 -4.71
N VAL A 87 14.12 -3.11 -4.69
CA VAL A 87 15.24 -3.39 -3.77
C VAL A 87 16.56 -3.21 -4.50
N ARG A 88 17.40 -2.31 -3.99
CA ARG A 88 18.65 -1.88 -4.63
C ARG A 88 19.75 -1.67 -3.60
N ARG A 89 21.01 -1.65 -4.04
CA ARG A 89 22.13 -1.42 -3.12
C ARG A 89 22.10 -0.01 -2.55
N LYS A 90 22.52 0.13 -1.29
CA LYS A 90 22.58 1.43 -0.59
C LYS A 90 23.68 2.34 -1.14
N ASP A 91 24.80 1.76 -1.57
CA ASP A 91 25.97 2.49 -2.10
C ASP A 91 25.87 2.76 -3.60
N ASP A 92 25.14 1.91 -4.34
CA ASP A 92 24.86 2.08 -5.76
C ASP A 92 23.39 1.75 -6.10
N PRO A 93 22.51 2.77 -6.13
CA PRO A 93 21.10 2.61 -6.46
C PRO A 93 20.81 2.04 -7.86
N SER A 94 21.79 1.96 -8.76
CA SER A 94 21.62 1.36 -10.09
C SER A 94 21.64 -0.17 -10.08
N VAL A 95 22.15 -0.78 -8.99
CA VAL A 95 22.26 -2.23 -8.83
C VAL A 95 21.08 -2.77 -8.03
N LEU A 96 20.29 -3.63 -8.66
CA LEU A 96 19.17 -4.32 -8.02
C LEU A 96 19.64 -5.48 -7.14
N CYS A 97 18.94 -5.70 -6.04
CA CYS A 97 19.20 -6.81 -5.13
C CYS A 97 18.14 -7.90 -5.24
N PRO A 98 18.50 -9.18 -5.01
CA PRO A 98 17.54 -10.27 -5.01
C PRO A 98 16.61 -10.18 -3.79
N VAL A 99 15.32 -10.45 -4.02
CA VAL A 99 14.32 -10.62 -2.96
C VAL A 99 13.98 -12.10 -2.86
N THR A 100 14.09 -12.65 -1.65
CA THR A 100 13.87 -14.09 -1.39
C THR A 100 12.53 -14.36 -0.70
N ALA A 101 11.96 -13.37 -0.03
CA ALA A 101 10.61 -13.43 0.51
C ALA A 101 9.94 -12.04 0.46
N ALA A 102 8.63 -12.04 0.20
CA ALA A 102 7.78 -10.86 0.21
C ALA A 102 6.38 -11.22 0.75
N VAL A 103 5.63 -10.23 1.22
CA VAL A 103 4.26 -10.38 1.72
C VAL A 103 3.30 -9.47 0.95
N GLY A 104 2.02 -9.81 0.97
CA GLY A 104 1.01 -9.11 0.19
C GLY A 104 1.02 -9.53 -1.29
N LYS A 105 0.16 -8.85 -2.05
CA LYS A 105 -0.44 -9.26 -3.33
C LYS A 105 -1.76 -10.02 -3.17
#